data_AF-A0A0L0N0I7-F1
#
_entry.id   AF-A0A0L0N0I7-F1
#
_cell.length_a   1.000
_cell.length_b   1.000
_cell.length_c   1.000
_cell.angle_alpha   90.00
_cell.angle_beta   90.00
_cell.angle_gamma   90.00
#
_symmetry.space_group_name_H-M   'P 1'
#
loop_
_entity.id
_entity.type
_entity.pdbx_description
1 polymer ?
#
loop_
_entity_poly.entity_id
_entity_poly.type
_entity_poly.pdbx_seq_one_letter_code
_entity_poly.pdbx_strand_id
1 'polypeptide(L)'
;MDFNLANTTVGASDDSFSPQVQRQFDFTLLFEHTILTILPSCLLLVASPVYIFTFVRKPVFIRRGLLLWTKLATAGLLFGVELANLILWSWSGHSFRSSTSLAAASLSCITTLCVAAVLHAEHRHSLRSSAFLSVYLSITLLFDVVKARSYFGRSGLNALGALTVVVAVLKLILVLLEEASKRSLIRLTRFCPTLGPETTNTGFWTRSLFLWLNTTLLIGFRNVIRAEQLQDIGPEFSSERLFARFEPKWKTGQSRACHPEPMWCADTPDSE
;
A
#
# COMPACT_ATOMS: atom_id res chain seq x y z
N MET A 1 -50.66 -23.99 14.91
CA MET A 1 -50.72 -22.58 14.45
C MET A 1 -49.39 -21.95 14.82
N ASP A 2 -48.26 -22.34 14.21
CA ASP A 2 -46.94 -21.97 14.75
C ASP A 2 -45.90 -21.78 13.63
N PHE A 3 -46.21 -20.92 12.66
CA PHE A 3 -45.38 -20.71 11.45
C PHE A 3 -44.92 -19.25 11.24
N ASN A 4 -44.87 -18.41 12.28
CA ASN A 4 -44.57 -16.98 12.12
C ASN A 4 -43.52 -16.36 13.08
N LEU A 5 -42.74 -17.16 13.83
CA LEU A 5 -41.74 -16.62 14.77
C LEU A 5 -40.26 -16.74 14.34
N ALA A 6 -39.97 -17.38 13.21
CA ALA A 6 -38.59 -17.56 12.75
C ALA A 6 -38.08 -16.44 11.81
N ASN A 7 -38.96 -15.55 11.32
CA ASN A 7 -38.57 -14.53 10.33
C ASN A 7 -38.28 -13.14 10.93
N THR A 8 -38.52 -12.95 12.24
CA THR A 8 -38.36 -11.66 12.93
C THR A 8 -37.02 -11.53 13.68
N THR A 9 -36.25 -12.60 13.83
CA THR A 9 -34.97 -12.59 14.57
C THR A 9 -33.75 -12.31 13.69
N VAL A 10 -33.88 -12.40 12.36
CA VAL A 10 -32.78 -12.12 11.43
C VAL A 10 -32.46 -10.62 11.36
N GLY A 11 -33.47 -9.75 11.49
CA GLY A 11 -33.26 -8.29 11.52
C GLY A 11 -32.79 -7.73 12.86
N ALA A 12 -33.12 -8.39 13.98
CA ALA A 12 -32.80 -7.90 15.33
C ALA A 12 -31.33 -8.17 15.75
N SER A 13 -30.64 -9.11 15.10
CA SER A 13 -29.27 -9.49 15.48
C SER A 13 -28.20 -8.60 14.83
N ASP A 14 -28.54 -7.85 13.77
CA ASP A 14 -27.58 -7.02 13.02
C ASP A 14 -27.18 -5.72 13.71
N ASP A 15 -28.01 -5.24 14.63
CA ASP A 15 -27.74 -4.04 15.42
C ASP A 15 -26.99 -4.35 16.74
N SER A 16 -26.65 -5.62 17.00
CA SER A 16 -25.92 -6.01 18.20
C SER A 16 -24.39 -6.00 17.96
N PHE A 17 -23.63 -5.37 18.85
CA PHE A 17 -22.15 -5.32 18.77
C PHE A 17 -21.52 -6.65 19.23
N SER A 18 -21.84 -7.75 18.54
CA SER A 18 -21.22 -9.06 18.77
C SER A 18 -20.26 -9.39 17.63
N PRO A 19 -19.08 -9.97 17.91
CA PRO A 19 -18.13 -10.34 16.86
C PRO A 19 -18.59 -11.56 16.03
N GLN A 20 -19.62 -12.29 16.47
CA GLN A 20 -20.10 -13.51 15.82
C GLN A 20 -21.63 -13.56 15.78
N VAL A 21 -22.20 -13.80 14.60
CA VAL A 21 -23.58 -14.25 14.45
C VAL A 21 -23.62 -15.77 14.66
N GLN A 22 -24.42 -16.25 15.61
CA GLN A 22 -24.38 -17.60 16.22
C GLN A 22 -24.54 -18.82 15.27
N ARG A 23 -24.57 -18.65 13.95
CA ARG A 23 -24.73 -19.77 13.00
C ARG A 23 -23.80 -19.76 11.78
N GLN A 24 -23.08 -18.67 11.51
CA GLN A 24 -22.12 -18.55 10.40
C GLN A 24 -20.92 -17.73 10.86
N PHE A 25 -19.71 -18.07 10.40
CA PHE A 25 -18.47 -17.30 10.62
C PHE A 25 -18.50 -15.98 9.84
N ASP A 26 -19.52 -15.14 10.08
CA ASP A 26 -19.71 -13.85 9.46
C ASP A 26 -19.87 -12.78 10.56
N PHE A 27 -19.22 -11.63 10.35
CA PHE A 27 -19.25 -10.51 11.27
C PHE A 27 -20.60 -9.81 11.24
N THR A 28 -21.00 -9.19 12.35
CA THR A 28 -22.22 -8.38 12.38
C THR A 28 -22.04 -7.10 11.57
N LEU A 29 -23.08 -6.67 10.83
CA LEU A 29 -23.03 -5.49 9.93
C LEU A 29 -22.48 -4.23 10.61
N LEU A 30 -22.88 -3.97 11.87
CA LEU A 30 -22.36 -2.84 12.64
C LEU A 30 -20.86 -2.94 12.93
N PHE A 31 -20.36 -4.12 13.30
CA PHE A 31 -18.95 -4.36 13.58
C PHE A 31 -18.11 -4.19 12.30
N GLU A 32 -18.61 -4.74 11.20
CA GLU A 32 -18.01 -4.65 9.88
C GLU A 32 -17.88 -3.18 9.43
N HIS A 33 -18.93 -2.37 9.56
CA HIS A 33 -18.90 -0.96 9.16
C HIS A 33 -18.03 -0.12 10.08
N THR A 34 -18.09 -0.34 11.39
CA THR A 34 -17.33 0.46 12.35
C THR A 34 -15.82 0.19 12.27
N ILE A 35 -15.41 -1.08 12.33
CA ILE A 35 -13.98 -1.41 12.42
C ILE A 35 -13.34 -1.48 11.03
N LEU A 36 -14.02 -2.05 10.03
CA LEU A 36 -13.41 -2.25 8.71
C LEU A 36 -13.60 -1.06 7.77
N THR A 37 -14.45 -0.08 8.13
CA THR A 37 -14.71 1.09 7.28
C THR A 37 -14.47 2.42 8.00
N ILE A 38 -15.08 2.65 9.17
CA ILE A 38 -14.95 3.94 9.88
C ILE A 38 -13.53 4.14 10.39
N LEU A 39 -12.93 3.13 11.04
CA LEU A 39 -11.56 3.23 11.57
C LEU A 39 -10.52 3.62 10.51
N PRO A 40 -10.37 2.91 9.36
CA PRO A 40 -9.40 3.31 8.34
C PRO A 40 -9.74 4.66 7.70
N SER A 41 -11.03 4.99 7.57
CA SER A 41 -11.47 6.29 7.03
C SER A 41 -11.07 7.46 7.92
N CYS A 42 -11.30 7.36 9.23
CA CYS A 42 -10.89 8.39 10.20
C CYS A 42 -9.37 8.58 10.23
N LEU A 43 -8.61 7.49 10.22
CA LEU A 43 -7.14 7.54 10.18
C LEU A 43 -6.64 8.29 8.94
N LEU A 44 -7.20 7.99 7.76
CA LEU A 44 -6.80 8.69 6.54
C LEU A 44 -7.26 10.14 6.53
N LEU A 45 -8.47 10.44 7.01
CA LEU A 45 -8.98 11.80 7.09
C LEU A 45 -8.08 12.72 7.93
N VAL A 46 -7.56 12.22 9.05
CA VAL A 46 -6.62 12.96 9.90
C VAL A 46 -5.23 13.04 9.28
N ALA A 47 -4.76 11.95 8.65
CA ALA A 47 -3.43 11.91 8.03
C ALA A 47 -3.35 12.75 6.75
N SER A 48 -4.42 12.81 5.96
CA SER A 48 -4.52 13.49 4.66
C SER A 48 -4.06 14.96 4.69
N PRO A 49 -4.58 15.86 5.55
CA PRO A 49 -4.17 17.26 5.56
C PRO A 49 -2.70 17.43 5.95
N VAL A 50 -2.21 16.64 6.92
CA VAL A 50 -0.79 16.64 7.31
C VAL A 50 0.07 16.23 6.13
N TYR A 51 -0.33 15.16 5.43
CA TYR A 51 0.36 14.66 4.26
C TYR A 51 0.41 15.74 3.18
N ILE A 52 -0.75 16.25 2.74
CA ILE A 52 -0.86 17.30 1.71
C ILE A 52 0.02 18.51 2.06
N PHE A 53 -0.01 18.97 3.31
CA PHE A 53 0.80 20.09 3.75
C PHE A 53 2.32 19.85 3.60
N THR A 54 2.79 18.64 3.92
CA THR A 54 4.19 18.28 3.72
C THR A 54 4.59 18.24 2.24
N PHE A 55 3.68 17.91 1.33
CA PHE A 55 3.95 17.89 -0.12
C PHE A 55 3.91 19.26 -0.76
N VAL A 56 2.99 20.14 -0.36
CA VAL A 56 2.89 21.51 -0.89
C VAL A 56 4.18 22.30 -0.65
N ARG A 57 4.93 21.98 0.40
CA ARG A 57 6.24 22.58 0.71
C ARG A 57 7.39 22.09 -0.17
N LYS A 58 7.19 21.08 -1.02
CA LYS A 58 8.22 20.51 -1.91
C LYS A 58 8.10 21.08 -3.34
N PRO A 59 9.23 21.25 -4.04
CA PRO A 59 9.24 21.79 -5.39
C PRO A 59 8.45 20.92 -6.37
N VAL A 60 7.71 21.58 -7.26
CA VAL A 60 6.82 21.00 -8.26
C VAL A 60 7.64 20.46 -9.44
N PHE A 61 7.61 19.14 -9.65
CA PHE A 61 8.25 18.50 -10.81
C PHE A 61 7.17 17.94 -11.74
N ILE A 62 6.68 18.77 -12.67
CA ILE A 62 5.65 18.36 -13.64
C ILE A 62 6.30 17.54 -14.75
N ARG A 63 6.04 16.23 -14.79
CA ARG A 63 6.24 15.43 -16.01
C ARG A 63 4.91 14.86 -16.47
N ARG A 64 4.45 15.32 -17.64
CA ARG A 64 3.21 14.85 -18.28
C ARG A 64 3.43 13.42 -18.78
N GLY A 65 2.61 12.47 -18.33
CA GLY A 65 2.65 11.09 -18.82
C GLY A 65 1.26 10.47 -18.83
N LEU A 66 1.00 9.56 -19.78
CA LEU A 66 -0.26 8.83 -19.90
C LEU A 66 -0.65 8.09 -18.61
N LEU A 67 0.36 7.67 -17.83
CA LEU A 67 0.17 6.96 -16.56
C LEU A 67 -0.52 7.80 -15.47
N LEU A 68 -0.46 9.14 -15.59
CA LEU A 68 -1.20 10.08 -14.75
C LEU A 68 -2.69 9.99 -15.05
N TRP A 69 -3.05 10.09 -16.33
CA TRP A 69 -4.44 10.08 -16.77
C TRP A 69 -5.14 8.79 -16.37
N THR A 70 -4.45 7.66 -16.47
CA THR A 70 -4.97 6.38 -15.99
C THR A 70 -5.18 6.36 -14.48
N LYS A 71 -4.28 6.97 -13.69
CA LYS A 71 -4.45 7.06 -12.22
C LYS A 71 -5.66 7.91 -11.85
N LEU A 72 -5.77 9.08 -12.49
CA LEU A 72 -6.86 10.00 -12.22
C LEU A 72 -8.21 9.43 -12.69
N ALA A 73 -8.24 8.75 -13.83
CA ALA A 73 -9.42 8.04 -14.31
C ALA A 73 -9.84 6.91 -13.34
N THR A 74 -8.89 6.12 -12.85
CA THR A 74 -9.16 5.06 -11.87
C THR A 74 -9.70 5.64 -10.55
N ALA A 75 -9.10 6.73 -10.06
CA ALA A 75 -9.56 7.42 -8.85
C ALA A 75 -10.96 8.04 -9.03
N GLY A 76 -11.25 8.63 -10.20
CA GLY A 76 -12.57 9.16 -10.53
C GLY A 76 -13.63 8.06 -10.61
N LEU A 77 -13.30 6.92 -11.21
CA LEU A 77 -14.19 5.76 -11.25
C LEU A 77 -14.45 5.20 -9.84
N LEU A 78 -13.41 5.12 -9.01
CA LEU A 78 -13.54 4.69 -7.61
C LEU A 78 -14.50 5.61 -6.83
N PHE A 79 -14.36 6.93 -6.98
CA PHE A 79 -15.27 7.89 -6.37
C PHE A 79 -16.71 7.72 -6.86
N GLY A 80 -16.91 7.50 -8.17
CA GLY A 80 -18.23 7.25 -8.75
C GLY A 80 -18.91 6.00 -8.18
N VAL A 81 -18.16 4.92 -7.98
CA VAL A 81 -18.68 3.67 -7.39
C VAL A 81 -19.04 3.85 -5.91
N GLU A 82 -18.22 4.57 -5.15
CA GLU A 82 -18.54 4.87 -3.74
C GLU A 82 -19.76 5.79 -3.61
N LEU A 83 -19.91 6.76 -4.52
CA LEU A 83 -21.10 7.58 -4.60
C LEU A 83 -22.35 6.74 -4.94
N ALA A 84 -22.22 5.79 -5.87
CA ALA A 84 -23.29 4.84 -6.18
C ALA A 84 -23.65 3.98 -4.96
N ASN A 85 -22.67 3.50 -4.18
CA ASN A 85 -22.90 2.81 -2.92
C ASN A 85 -23.70 3.67 -1.94
N LEU A 86 -23.33 4.95 -1.77
CA LEU A 86 -24.04 5.88 -0.89
C LEU A 86 -25.49 6.09 -1.34
N ILE A 87 -25.72 6.27 -2.64
CA ILE A 87 -27.06 6.42 -3.20
C ILE A 87 -27.87 5.14 -2.99
N LEU A 88 -27.27 3.98 -3.23
CA LEU A 88 -27.95 2.70 -3.07
C LEU A 88 -28.34 2.44 -1.61
N TRP A 89 -27.47 2.79 -0.65
CA TRP A 89 -27.79 2.79 0.79
C TRP A 89 -28.89 3.78 1.16
N SER A 90 -28.96 4.92 0.47
CA SER A 90 -30.01 5.91 0.70
C SER A 90 -31.38 5.47 0.18
N TRP A 91 -31.40 4.60 -0.84
CA TRP A 91 -32.62 4.09 -1.47
C TRP A 91 -33.06 2.73 -0.94
N SER A 92 -32.16 1.92 -0.38
CA SER A 92 -32.53 0.66 0.27
C SER A 92 -33.53 0.92 1.41
N GLY A 93 -34.70 0.30 1.31
CA GLY A 93 -35.84 0.52 2.19
C GLY A 93 -35.58 0.20 3.67
N HIS A 94 -36.56 0.57 4.51
CA HIS A 94 -36.52 0.61 5.98
C HIS A 94 -35.97 -0.65 6.69
N SER A 95 -35.97 -1.82 6.04
CA SER A 95 -35.55 -3.10 6.63
C SER A 95 -34.05 -3.28 6.85
N PHE A 96 -33.19 -2.53 6.12
CA PHE A 96 -31.73 -2.60 6.28
C PHE A 96 -31.12 -1.23 6.65
N ARG A 97 -31.96 -0.22 6.86
CA ARG A 97 -31.52 1.18 6.98
C ARG A 97 -31.04 1.49 8.40
N SER A 98 -29.86 1.00 8.75
CA SER A 98 -29.17 1.38 10.00
C SER A 98 -28.44 2.71 9.81
N SER A 99 -28.63 3.67 10.73
CA SER A 99 -27.97 4.99 10.69
C SER A 99 -26.44 4.89 10.57
N THR A 100 -25.87 3.81 11.09
CA THR A 100 -24.44 3.51 11.02
C THR A 100 -23.94 3.24 9.61
N SER A 101 -24.73 2.56 8.78
CA SER A 101 -24.34 2.21 7.41
C SER A 101 -24.32 3.42 6.50
N LEU A 102 -25.27 4.34 6.68
CA LEU A 102 -25.28 5.63 5.96
C LEU A 102 -24.07 6.49 6.35
N ALA A 103 -23.73 6.52 7.64
CA ALA A 103 -22.54 7.24 8.12
C ALA A 103 -21.23 6.62 7.60
N ALA A 104 -21.14 5.29 7.54
CA ALA A 104 -19.98 4.61 6.99
C ALA A 104 -19.83 4.86 5.47
N ALA A 105 -20.93 4.84 4.72
CA ALA A 105 -20.92 5.13 3.29
C ALA A 105 -20.50 6.59 3.01
N SER A 106 -21.02 7.56 3.78
CA SER A 106 -20.65 8.97 3.61
C SER A 106 -19.17 9.21 3.94
N LEU A 107 -18.67 8.62 5.03
CA LEU A 107 -17.25 8.64 5.37
C LEU A 107 -16.39 8.01 4.27
N SER A 108 -16.84 6.93 3.63
CA SER A 108 -16.13 6.29 2.52
C SER A 108 -16.06 7.19 1.29
N CYS A 109 -17.15 7.89 0.95
CA CYS A 109 -17.16 8.91 -0.11
C CYS A 109 -16.17 10.05 0.17
N ILE A 110 -16.18 10.60 1.39
CA ILE A 110 -15.26 11.70 1.76
C ILE A 110 -13.81 11.18 1.72
N THR A 111 -13.58 9.97 2.23
CA THR A 111 -12.26 9.35 2.28
C THR A 111 -11.71 9.10 0.88
N THR A 112 -12.53 8.62 -0.06
CA THR A 112 -12.09 8.43 -1.45
C THR A 112 -11.82 9.75 -2.16
N LEU A 113 -12.56 10.81 -1.85
CA LEU A 113 -12.24 12.16 -2.30
C LEU A 113 -10.89 12.64 -1.73
N CYS A 114 -10.61 12.39 -0.45
CA CYS A 114 -9.31 12.69 0.15
C CYS A 114 -8.18 11.88 -0.51
N VAL A 115 -8.38 10.59 -0.78
CA VAL A 115 -7.43 9.75 -1.52
C VAL A 115 -7.16 10.32 -2.91
N ALA A 116 -8.19 10.75 -3.64
CA ALA A 116 -8.05 11.39 -4.94
C ALA A 116 -7.28 12.72 -4.84
N ALA A 117 -7.53 13.53 -3.80
CA ALA A 117 -6.80 14.76 -3.54
C ALA A 117 -5.31 14.51 -3.22
N VAL A 118 -5.01 13.51 -2.38
CA VAL A 118 -3.63 13.09 -2.07
C VAL A 118 -2.94 12.57 -3.33
N LEU A 119 -3.60 11.74 -4.13
CA LEU A 119 -3.09 11.27 -5.42
C LEU A 119 -2.78 12.42 -6.38
N HIS A 120 -3.66 13.43 -6.43
CA HIS A 120 -3.46 14.60 -7.28
C HIS A 120 -2.34 15.51 -6.75
N ALA A 121 -2.25 15.71 -5.44
CA ALA A 121 -1.15 16.45 -4.81
C ALA A 121 0.19 15.73 -5.03
N GLU A 122 0.23 14.41 -4.86
CA GLU A 122 1.40 13.58 -5.19
C GLU A 122 1.78 13.78 -6.65
N HIS A 123 0.81 13.77 -7.56
CA HIS A 123 1.09 14.00 -8.96
C HIS A 123 1.75 15.36 -9.23
N ARG A 124 1.29 16.44 -8.56
CA ARG A 124 1.83 17.79 -8.72
C ARG A 124 3.23 17.95 -8.10
N HIS A 125 3.45 17.39 -6.93
CA HIS A 125 4.62 17.70 -6.09
C HIS A 125 5.68 16.59 -6.06
N SER A 126 5.38 15.35 -6.47
CA SER A 126 6.34 14.25 -6.37
C SER A 126 6.27 13.26 -7.54
N LEU A 127 7.42 12.99 -8.16
CA LEU A 127 7.58 11.88 -9.12
C LEU A 127 7.42 10.50 -8.47
N ARG A 128 7.35 10.42 -7.13
CA ARG A 128 7.38 9.18 -6.37
C ARG A 128 6.03 8.95 -5.69
N SER A 129 5.36 7.86 -6.07
CA SER A 129 4.16 7.36 -5.37
C SER A 129 4.49 7.07 -3.91
N SER A 130 3.62 7.54 -3.03
CA SER A 130 3.75 7.40 -1.59
C SER A 130 3.62 5.94 -1.15
N ALA A 131 4.56 5.49 -0.31
CA ALA A 131 4.40 4.20 0.38
C ALA A 131 3.15 4.20 1.27
N PHE A 132 2.79 5.35 1.84
CA PHE A 132 1.62 5.49 2.71
C PHE A 132 0.32 5.17 1.98
N LEU A 133 0.11 5.73 0.77
CA LEU A 133 -1.10 5.48 -0.01
C LEU A 133 -1.21 4.00 -0.40
N SER A 134 -0.09 3.42 -0.83
CA SER A 134 -0.03 2.01 -1.24
C SER A 134 -0.35 1.05 -0.10
N VAL A 135 0.17 1.30 1.10
CA VAL A 135 -0.14 0.52 2.32
C VAL A 135 -1.61 0.67 2.69
N TYR A 136 -2.10 1.91 2.74
CA TYR A 136 -3.48 2.20 3.07
C TYR A 136 -4.47 1.51 2.12
N LEU A 137 -4.26 1.64 0.81
CA LEU A 137 -5.10 1.02 -0.21
C LEU A 137 -5.09 -0.50 -0.11
N SER A 138 -3.96 -1.10 0.25
CA SER A 138 -3.85 -2.55 0.37
C SER A 138 -4.54 -3.08 1.62
N ILE A 139 -4.40 -2.40 2.76
CA ILE A 139 -5.13 -2.76 3.99
C ILE A 139 -6.63 -2.62 3.76
N THR A 140 -7.07 -1.50 3.17
CA THR A 140 -8.49 -1.28 2.89
C THR A 140 -9.04 -2.23 1.82
N LEU A 141 -8.22 -2.65 0.85
CA LEU A 141 -8.58 -3.71 -0.10
C LEU A 141 -8.84 -5.05 0.61
N LEU A 142 -8.01 -5.43 1.58
CA LEU A 142 -8.25 -6.65 2.37
C LEU A 142 -9.58 -6.57 3.12
N PHE A 143 -9.89 -5.40 3.69
CA PHE A 143 -11.16 -5.15 4.35
C PHE A 143 -12.34 -5.24 3.38
N ASP A 144 -12.23 -4.70 2.17
CA ASP A 144 -13.28 -4.80 1.16
C ASP A 144 -13.54 -6.23 0.70
N VAL A 145 -12.52 -7.09 0.65
CA VAL A 145 -12.69 -8.52 0.34
C VAL A 145 -13.50 -9.22 1.44
N VAL A 146 -13.23 -8.93 2.71
CA VAL A 146 -14.01 -9.45 3.84
C VAL A 146 -15.46 -8.99 3.75
N LYS A 147 -15.69 -7.70 3.48
CA LYS A 147 -17.03 -7.13 3.31
C LYS A 147 -17.79 -7.75 2.13
N ALA A 148 -17.12 -7.91 0.99
CA ALA A 148 -17.72 -8.53 -0.19
C ALA A 148 -18.19 -9.96 0.11
N ARG A 149 -17.36 -10.77 0.79
CA ARG A 149 -17.71 -12.13 1.21
C ARG A 149 -18.92 -12.12 2.15
N SER A 150 -18.94 -11.20 3.11
CA SER A 150 -20.07 -11.01 4.05
C SER A 150 -21.38 -10.67 3.31
N TYR A 151 -21.33 -9.73 2.37
CA TYR A 151 -22.51 -9.30 1.60
C TYR A 151 -23.09 -10.39 0.69
N PHE A 152 -22.25 -11.23 0.07
CA PHE A 152 -22.73 -12.38 -0.71
C PHE A 152 -23.35 -13.48 0.15
N GLY A 153 -23.01 -13.55 1.44
CA GLY A 153 -23.61 -14.48 2.39
C GLY A 153 -25.08 -14.17 2.73
N ARG A 154 -25.55 -12.96 2.42
CA ARG A 154 -26.85 -12.45 2.87
C ARG A 154 -27.81 -12.17 1.72
N SER A 155 -28.95 -12.87 1.72
CA SER A 155 -30.00 -12.69 0.70
C SER A 155 -30.55 -11.25 0.70
N GLY A 156 -30.36 -10.53 -0.40
CA GLY A 156 -30.84 -9.15 -0.59
C GLY A 156 -29.73 -8.09 -0.71
N LEU A 157 -28.48 -8.42 -0.37
CA LEU A 157 -27.33 -7.49 -0.43
C LEU A 157 -26.41 -7.71 -1.64
N ASN A 158 -26.81 -8.54 -2.61
CA ASN A 158 -25.98 -8.92 -3.77
C ASN A 158 -25.50 -7.71 -4.59
N ALA A 159 -26.33 -6.67 -4.74
CA ALA A 159 -25.94 -5.45 -5.46
C ALA A 159 -24.83 -4.67 -4.71
N LEU A 160 -24.94 -4.58 -3.38
CA LEU A 160 -23.91 -3.96 -2.54
C LEU A 160 -22.62 -4.80 -2.53
N GLY A 161 -22.75 -6.13 -2.48
CA GLY A 161 -21.64 -7.07 -2.67
C GLY A 161 -20.90 -6.83 -3.98
N ALA A 162 -21.62 -6.76 -5.10
CA ALA A 162 -21.03 -6.48 -6.40
C ALA A 162 -20.30 -5.14 -6.44
N LEU A 163 -20.89 -4.06 -5.90
CA LEU A 163 -20.23 -2.75 -5.84
C LEU A 163 -18.97 -2.78 -4.97
N THR A 164 -18.98 -3.47 -3.82
CA THR A 164 -17.76 -3.62 -2.99
C THR A 164 -16.65 -4.39 -3.68
N VAL A 165 -16.98 -5.41 -4.49
CA VAL A 165 -15.98 -6.09 -5.33
C VAL A 165 -15.39 -5.13 -6.36
N VAL A 166 -16.21 -4.32 -7.01
CA VAL A 166 -15.72 -3.31 -7.97
C VAL A 166 -14.80 -2.32 -7.28
N VAL A 167 -15.15 -1.84 -6.09
CA VAL A 167 -14.27 -0.97 -5.25
C VAL A 167 -12.94 -1.67 -4.97
N ALA A 168 -12.96 -2.93 -4.53
CA ALA A 168 -11.75 -3.70 -4.25
C ALA A 168 -10.85 -3.86 -5.49
N VAL A 169 -11.46 -4.16 -6.65
CA VAL A 169 -10.74 -4.28 -7.93
C VAL A 169 -10.13 -2.94 -8.35
N LEU A 170 -10.86 -1.83 -8.20
CA LEU A 170 -10.32 -0.50 -8.52
C LEU A 170 -9.18 -0.11 -7.59
N LYS A 171 -9.27 -0.41 -6.29
CA LYS A 171 -8.16 -0.23 -5.33
C LYS A 171 -6.96 -1.09 -5.72
N LEU A 172 -7.16 -2.33 -6.17
CA LEU A 172 -6.09 -3.20 -6.65
C LEU A 172 -5.39 -2.58 -7.86
N ILE A 173 -6.17 -2.16 -8.86
CA ILE A 173 -5.64 -1.51 -10.06
C ILE A 173 -4.84 -0.25 -9.67
N LEU A 174 -5.36 0.54 -8.74
CA LEU A 174 -4.69 1.75 -8.26
C LEU A 174 -3.34 1.41 -7.60
N VAL A 175 -3.26 0.39 -6.73
CA VAL A 175 -2.01 -0.10 -6.13
C VAL A 175 -1.02 -0.60 -7.18
N LEU A 176 -1.50 -1.35 -8.17
CA LEU A 176 -0.66 -1.82 -9.28
C LEU A 176 -0.12 -0.65 -10.11
N LEU A 177 -0.95 0.36 -10.35
CA LEU A 177 -0.59 1.54 -11.11
C LEU A 177 0.40 2.43 -10.34
N GLU A 178 0.30 2.46 -9.01
CA GLU A 178 1.29 3.05 -8.12
C GLU A 178 2.65 2.35 -8.23
N GLU A 179 2.68 1.02 -8.16
CA GLU A 179 3.93 0.25 -8.31
C GLU A 179 4.49 0.34 -9.74
N ALA A 180 3.64 0.35 -10.76
CA ALA A 180 4.04 0.52 -12.16
C ALA A 180 4.65 1.90 -12.41
N SER A 181 4.09 2.95 -11.80
CA SER A 181 4.64 4.31 -11.85
C SER A 181 6.06 4.39 -11.31
N LYS A 182 6.36 3.62 -10.26
CA LYS A 182 7.71 3.54 -9.69
C LYS A 182 8.66 2.83 -10.65
N ARG A 183 8.23 1.70 -11.24
CA ARG A 183 9.01 0.96 -12.24
C ARG A 183 9.27 1.76 -13.52
N SER A 184 8.30 2.54 -14.00
CA SER A 184 8.50 3.40 -15.18
C SER A 184 9.51 4.52 -14.90
N LEU A 185 9.44 5.11 -13.69
CA LEU A 185 10.41 6.13 -13.26
C LEU A 185 11.82 5.54 -13.20
N ILE A 186 11.98 4.36 -12.60
CA ILE A 186 13.26 3.64 -12.52
C ILE A 186 13.82 3.34 -13.91
N ARG A 187 12.98 2.84 -14.84
CA ARG A 187 13.41 2.55 -16.22
C ARG A 187 13.97 3.80 -16.88
N LEU A 188 13.32 4.94 -16.68
CA LEU A 188 13.71 6.22 -17.27
C LEU A 188 15.00 6.77 -16.64
N THR A 189 15.20 6.57 -15.34
CA THR A 189 16.47 6.87 -14.66
C THR A 189 17.60 5.95 -15.14
N ARG A 190 17.34 4.65 -15.38
CA ARG A 190 18.35 3.71 -15.91
C ARG A 190 18.86 4.14 -17.30
N PHE A 191 18.03 4.77 -18.13
CA PHE A 191 18.45 5.31 -19.43
C PHE A 191 19.20 6.66 -19.32
N CYS A 192 19.27 7.28 -18.13
CA CYS A 192 19.96 8.54 -17.90
C CYS A 192 20.85 8.45 -16.63
N PRO A 193 22.14 8.05 -16.76
CA PRO A 193 23.02 7.69 -15.64
C PRO A 193 23.38 8.83 -14.67
N THR A 194 22.97 10.07 -14.96
CA THR A 194 23.32 11.25 -14.15
C THR A 194 22.57 11.33 -12.82
N LEU A 195 21.56 10.48 -12.61
CA LEU A 195 20.87 10.30 -11.34
C LEU A 195 21.26 8.94 -10.75
N GLY A 196 21.88 8.96 -9.56
CA GLY A 196 22.61 7.82 -8.98
C GLY A 196 21.83 6.48 -8.88
N PRO A 197 22.55 5.34 -8.94
CA PRO A 197 21.98 3.99 -8.96
C PRO A 197 21.30 3.56 -7.65
N GLU A 198 21.44 4.31 -6.55
CA GLU A 198 20.86 4.06 -5.22
C GLU A 198 19.32 3.96 -5.16
N THR A 199 18.60 4.19 -6.28
CA THR A 199 17.12 4.37 -6.29
C THR A 199 16.37 3.33 -7.14
N THR A 200 17.04 2.27 -7.59
CA THR A 200 16.49 1.33 -8.59
C THR A 200 15.37 0.41 -8.05
N ASN A 201 15.24 0.21 -6.73
CA ASN A 201 14.21 -0.66 -6.13
C ASN A 201 13.27 0.11 -5.18
N THR A 202 12.65 1.17 -5.71
CA THR A 202 11.87 2.13 -4.90
C THR A 202 10.39 1.76 -4.72
N GLY A 203 9.96 0.60 -5.23
CA GLY A 203 8.61 0.04 -5.01
C GLY A 203 8.41 -0.41 -3.56
N PHE A 204 7.33 0.01 -2.90
CA PHE A 204 7.07 -0.43 -1.52
C PHE A 204 6.75 -1.92 -1.53
N TRP A 205 5.80 -2.35 -2.36
CA TRP A 205 5.47 -3.77 -2.52
C TRP A 205 6.60 -4.56 -3.17
N THR A 206 7.29 -3.96 -4.14
CA THR A 206 8.45 -4.62 -4.76
C THR A 206 9.56 -4.93 -3.75
N ARG A 207 9.78 -4.03 -2.76
CA ARG A 207 10.74 -4.25 -1.66
C ARG A 207 10.18 -5.21 -0.60
N SER A 208 8.94 -5.01 -0.16
CA SER A 208 8.31 -5.81 0.91
C SER A 208 8.09 -7.27 0.51
N LEU A 209 7.66 -7.52 -0.73
CA LEU A 209 7.45 -8.87 -1.28
C LEU A 209 8.69 -9.42 -1.97
N PHE A 210 9.83 -8.70 -1.91
CA PHE A 210 11.07 -9.05 -2.59
C PHE A 210 10.85 -9.51 -4.05
N LEU A 211 9.93 -8.86 -4.78
CA LEU A 211 9.59 -9.27 -6.16
C LEU A 211 10.79 -9.21 -7.11
N TRP A 212 11.80 -8.40 -6.76
CA TRP A 212 13.11 -8.39 -7.42
C TRP A 212 13.79 -9.77 -7.32
N LEU A 213 13.76 -10.42 -6.16
CA LEU A 213 14.37 -11.74 -5.96
C LEU A 213 13.70 -12.80 -6.84
N ASN A 214 12.36 -12.80 -6.91
CA ASN A 214 11.65 -13.75 -7.77
C ASN A 214 12.02 -13.56 -9.26
N THR A 215 12.18 -12.30 -9.69
CA THR A 215 12.62 -12.00 -11.06
C THR A 215 14.06 -12.47 -11.30
N THR A 216 14.98 -12.24 -10.35
CA THR A 216 16.38 -12.69 -10.43
C THR A 216 16.50 -14.21 -10.44
N LEU A 217 15.73 -14.90 -9.60
CA LEU A 217 15.67 -16.38 -9.56
C LEU A 217 15.14 -16.94 -10.89
N LEU A 218 14.09 -16.34 -11.46
CA LEU A 218 13.54 -16.79 -12.74
C LEU A 218 14.53 -16.60 -13.90
N ILE A 219 15.29 -15.50 -13.88
CA ILE A 219 16.36 -15.25 -14.86
C ILE A 219 17.48 -16.28 -14.69
N GLY A 220 17.91 -16.58 -13.46
CA GLY A 220 18.93 -17.58 -13.19
C GLY A 220 18.50 -19.02 -13.45
N PHE A 221 17.19 -19.28 -13.41
CA PHE A 221 16.63 -20.58 -13.80
C PHE A 221 16.62 -20.76 -15.32
N ARG A 222 16.41 -19.70 -16.10
CA ARG A 222 16.39 -19.77 -17.58
C ARG A 222 17.76 -19.56 -18.22
N ASN A 223 18.67 -18.85 -17.56
CA ASN A 223 19.98 -18.48 -18.11
C ASN A 223 21.07 -18.66 -17.04
N VAL A 224 22.28 -19.03 -17.47
CA VAL A 224 23.46 -18.99 -16.60
C VAL A 224 23.81 -17.53 -16.31
N ILE A 225 23.59 -17.09 -15.06
CA ILE A 225 23.93 -15.73 -14.62
C ILE A 225 25.46 -15.61 -14.60
N ARG A 226 26.02 -14.80 -15.49
CA ARG A 226 27.43 -14.38 -15.42
C ARG A 226 27.58 -13.24 -14.41
N ALA A 227 28.74 -13.16 -13.75
CA ALA A 227 29.03 -12.13 -12.76
C ALA A 227 28.84 -10.69 -13.31
N GLU A 228 29.11 -10.51 -14.61
CA GLU A 228 28.92 -9.24 -15.32
C GLU A 228 27.44 -8.80 -15.46
N GLN A 229 26.49 -9.73 -15.34
CA GLN A 229 25.05 -9.47 -15.48
C GLN A 229 24.36 -9.24 -14.12
N LEU A 230 25.06 -9.50 -13.02
CA LEU A 230 24.55 -9.22 -11.69
C LEU A 230 24.58 -7.70 -11.49
N GLN A 231 23.43 -7.12 -11.17
CA GLN A 231 23.35 -5.68 -10.92
C GLN A 231 24.34 -5.32 -9.80
N ASP A 232 25.07 -4.23 -10.02
CA ASP A 232 26.01 -3.71 -9.03
C ASP A 232 25.29 -3.54 -7.69
N ILE A 233 25.87 -4.13 -6.64
CA ILE A 233 25.31 -4.09 -5.29
C ILE A 233 25.43 -2.63 -4.89
N GLY A 234 24.28 -1.95 -4.71
CA GLY A 234 24.14 -0.49 -4.72
C GLY A 234 25.30 0.31 -4.08
N PRO A 235 25.50 1.57 -4.46
CA PRO A 235 26.70 2.34 -4.12
C PRO A 235 26.99 2.47 -2.61
N GLU A 236 26.02 2.18 -1.74
CA GLU A 236 26.21 2.00 -0.30
C GLU A 236 27.08 0.79 0.11
N PHE A 237 27.18 -0.22 -0.75
CA PHE A 237 28.02 -1.42 -0.61
C PHE A 237 29.30 -1.36 -1.45
N SER A 238 29.57 -0.23 -2.12
CA SER A 238 30.83 0.01 -2.79
C SER A 238 31.98 -0.06 -1.77
N SER A 239 32.94 -0.94 -2.04
CA SER A 239 34.14 -1.13 -1.22
C SER A 239 34.90 0.19 -1.05
N GLU A 240 34.97 1.00 -2.10
CA GLU A 240 35.66 2.30 -2.11
C GLU A 240 35.00 3.31 -1.14
N ARG A 241 33.66 3.39 -1.14
CA ARG A 241 32.92 4.27 -0.22
C ARG A 241 32.96 3.79 1.23
N LEU A 242 32.84 2.47 1.44
CA LEU A 242 32.95 1.87 2.77
C LEU A 242 34.35 2.05 3.34
N PHE A 243 35.38 1.84 2.51
CA PHE A 243 36.77 2.04 2.89
C PHE A 243 37.04 3.51 3.25
N ALA A 244 36.61 4.46 2.43
CA ALA A 244 36.75 5.89 2.71
C ALA A 244 36.04 6.34 4.01
N ARG A 245 34.93 5.68 4.40
CA ARG A 245 34.28 5.92 5.70
C ARG A 245 34.98 5.21 6.86
N PHE A 246 35.59 4.06 6.61
CA PHE A 246 36.24 3.24 7.62
C PHE A 246 37.62 3.78 7.99
N GLU A 247 38.43 4.16 7.01
CA GLU A 247 39.81 4.63 7.16
C GLU A 247 39.99 5.73 8.22
N PRO A 248 39.19 6.82 8.26
CA PRO A 248 39.35 7.85 9.30
C PRO A 248 39.03 7.34 10.71
N LYS A 249 38.06 6.41 10.85
CA LYS A 249 37.74 5.80 12.14
C LYS A 249 38.81 4.83 12.60
N TRP A 250 39.39 4.07 11.68
CA TRP A 250 40.49 3.15 11.95
C TRP A 250 41.74 3.89 12.43
N LYS A 251 42.14 4.96 11.74
CA LYS A 251 43.27 5.82 12.15
C LYS A 251 43.06 6.42 13.54
N THR A 252 41.85 6.89 13.84
CA THR A 252 41.51 7.44 15.17
C THR A 252 41.56 6.37 16.27
N GLY A 253 41.18 5.13 15.96
CA GLY A 253 41.30 3.98 16.88
C GLY A 253 42.75 3.56 17.13
N GLN A 254 43.60 3.58 16.09
CA GLN A 254 45.04 3.32 16.21
C GLN A 254 45.76 4.35 17.07
N SER A 255 45.43 5.64 16.94
CA SER A 255 46.02 6.69 17.79
C SER A 255 45.63 6.54 19.27
N ARG A 256 44.45 5.98 19.56
CA ARG A 256 43.99 5.67 20.92
C ARG A 256 44.57 4.37 21.47
N ALA A 257 44.92 3.43 20.60
CA ALA A 257 45.57 2.16 20.94
C ALA A 257 47.10 2.26 21.00
N CYS A 258 47.67 3.47 20.93
CA CYS A 258 49.11 3.71 21.13
C CYS A 258 49.49 3.67 22.64
N HIS A 259 49.08 2.59 23.31
CA HIS A 259 49.84 1.93 24.36
C HIS A 259 49.93 0.45 23.92
N PRO A 260 51.15 -0.12 23.77
CA PRO A 260 51.49 -0.97 22.64
C PRO A 260 51.15 -2.46 22.81
N GLU A 261 50.60 -3.08 21.76
CA GLU A 261 51.19 -4.21 20.99
C GLU A 261 50.15 -4.83 20.02
N PRO A 262 50.46 -4.99 18.72
CA PRO A 262 49.67 -5.81 17.81
C PRO A 262 50.19 -7.26 17.81
N MET A 263 49.41 -8.16 18.42
CA MET A 263 49.64 -9.61 18.57
C MET A 263 49.44 -10.43 17.26
N TRP A 264 49.66 -9.84 16.08
CA TRP A 264 49.33 -10.49 14.79
C TRP A 264 50.48 -10.55 13.77
N CYS A 265 51.67 -10.06 14.13
CA CYS A 265 52.89 -10.34 13.37
C CYS A 265 53.70 -11.40 14.13
N ALA A 266 53.30 -12.66 14.01
CA ALA A 266 54.19 -13.79 14.28
C ALA A 266 54.60 -14.36 12.93
N ASP A 267 55.92 -14.41 12.75
CA ASP A 267 56.67 -14.75 11.55
C ASP A 267 56.17 -16.02 10.83
N THR A 268 56.11 -15.95 9.50
CA THR A 268 56.36 -17.12 8.65
C THR A 268 57.73 -16.95 8.02
N PRO A 269 58.75 -17.75 8.41
CA PRO A 269 60.04 -17.69 7.75
C PRO A 269 59.94 -18.39 6.39
N ASP A 270 60.37 -17.67 5.37
CA ASP A 270 60.66 -18.21 4.04
C ASP A 270 61.67 -19.37 4.18
N SER A 271 61.34 -20.52 3.57
CA SER A 271 62.30 -21.58 3.29
C SER A 271 62.20 -21.97 1.82
N GLU A 272 63.41 -22.13 1.25
CA GLU A 272 63.78 -22.42 -0.15
C GLU A 272 63.01 -23.55 -0.85
#